data_AF-A0A0G0XH42-F1
#
_entry.id   AF-A0A0G0XH42-F1
#
_cell.length_a   1.000
_cell.length_b   1.000
_cell.length_c   1.000
_cell.angle_alpha   90.00
_cell.angle_beta   90.00
_cell.angle_gamma   90.00
#
_symmetry.space_group_name_H-M   'P 1'
#
loop_
_entity.id
_entity.type
_entity.pdbx_description
1 polymer ?
#
loop_
_entity_poly.entity_id
_entity_poly.type
_entity_poly.pdbx_seq_one_letter_code
_entity_poly.pdbx_strand_id
1 'polypeptide(L)'
;MKRFVCMALLCFIGVPVCAEKNKVEWSFLIYMNMDPELNHWLVKNINDMAAACPGTGKINILLQTHSDKGYAWRYVIKHNSIKPKGMIEVNPLDQKESLVQAMAWMVKKAPAEHYAVIISDHGAGILSPRLIEKQSMVSEFAFEDDGAVLACQTGSCSINKRLSFDKHNLYHRALLLDMANKTYMSQEQLTEAMAQIHTSVLQGEKLDLLGTDCCKMAMLEVMYPLREHVKFFIGAENCELMDGWNYTDFFNQFQNESVSPKDAAKAIISTYHEYYSLHTQENTFTQSATDLSVVGILAENVDLVAKQCLFFLKENPVIFKDMLLKAHNKSPRMCDSPYYTDLHSVYNALLDELAINAPLIVPSCDVMALKMLLMQGKELIEQAVIANSTGTSFTDAHGISIYFPFHHIDSSYVPSEFAIHNAWLELLRNMVDA
;
A
#
# COMPACT_ATOMS: atom_id res chain seq x y z
N MET A 1 -47.32 -70.18 6.45
CA MET A 1 -47.03 -68.75 6.73
C MET A 1 -45.84 -68.65 7.68
N LYS A 2 -44.63 -68.39 7.16
CA LYS A 2 -43.47 -67.94 7.93
C LYS A 2 -42.79 -66.87 7.07
N ARG A 3 -42.87 -65.61 7.48
CA ARG A 3 -42.20 -64.47 6.81
C ARG A 3 -40.75 -64.44 7.29
N PHE A 4 -39.80 -64.60 6.36
CA PHE A 4 -38.40 -64.26 6.59
C PHE A 4 -38.22 -62.76 6.32
N VAL A 5 -37.68 -62.04 7.31
CA VAL A 5 -37.23 -60.66 7.15
C VAL A 5 -35.74 -60.72 6.78
N CYS A 6 -35.40 -60.33 5.55
CA CYS A 6 -34.01 -60.10 5.14
C CYS A 6 -33.56 -58.75 5.68
N MET A 7 -32.60 -58.76 6.60
CA MET A 7 -31.89 -57.57 7.08
C MET A 7 -30.74 -57.28 6.10
N ALA A 8 -30.86 -56.22 5.32
CA ALA A 8 -29.81 -55.78 4.42
C ALA A 8 -28.72 -55.04 5.22
N LEU A 9 -27.50 -55.59 5.26
CA LEU A 9 -26.32 -54.86 5.71
C LEU A 9 -25.93 -53.85 4.63
N LEU A 10 -26.12 -52.56 4.91
CA LEU A 10 -25.53 -51.46 4.15
C LEU A 10 -24.06 -51.29 4.59
N CYS A 11 -23.13 -51.81 3.80
CA CYS A 11 -21.73 -51.42 3.87
C CYS A 11 -21.58 -49.98 3.36
N PHE A 12 -21.48 -49.01 4.26
CA PHE A 12 -20.96 -47.69 3.93
C PHE A 12 -19.47 -47.82 3.64
N ILE A 13 -19.11 -47.78 2.36
CA ILE A 13 -17.73 -47.58 1.91
C ILE A 13 -17.42 -46.11 2.23
N GLY A 14 -16.71 -45.88 3.34
CA GLY A 14 -16.21 -44.55 3.68
C GLY A 14 -15.30 -44.06 2.56
N VAL A 15 -15.68 -42.93 1.95
CA VAL A 15 -14.77 -42.13 1.13
C VAL A 15 -13.60 -41.76 2.04
N PRO A 16 -12.33 -41.95 1.64
CA PRO A 16 -11.21 -41.50 2.46
C PRO A 16 -11.29 -39.97 2.51
N VAL A 17 -11.66 -39.43 3.66
CA VAL A 17 -11.37 -38.05 4.01
C VAL A 17 -9.86 -37.93 3.88
N CYS A 18 -9.38 -37.26 2.83
CA CYS A 18 -7.99 -36.86 2.74
C CYS A 18 -7.65 -36.13 4.02
N ALA A 19 -6.75 -36.70 4.82
CA ALA A 19 -6.23 -36.06 6.01
C ALA A 19 -5.79 -34.64 5.62
N GLU A 20 -6.41 -33.63 6.24
CA GLU A 20 -5.92 -32.25 6.13
C GLU A 20 -4.44 -32.28 6.51
N LYS A 21 -3.57 -31.86 5.60
CA LYS A 21 -2.18 -31.55 5.97
C LYS A 21 -2.28 -30.60 7.16
N ASN A 22 -1.62 -30.92 8.29
CA ASN A 22 -1.47 -30.01 9.42
C ASN A 22 -1.03 -28.64 8.88
N LYS A 23 -1.97 -27.70 8.81
CA LYS A 23 -1.71 -26.32 8.41
C LYS A 23 -0.90 -25.67 9.54
N VAL A 24 0.09 -24.88 9.17
CA VAL A 24 0.69 -23.96 10.15
C VAL A 24 -0.26 -22.77 10.35
N GLU A 25 -0.01 -21.97 11.37
CA GLU A 25 -0.81 -20.79 11.62
C GLU A 25 -0.69 -19.77 10.48
N TRP A 26 0.55 -19.42 10.12
CA TRP A 26 0.83 -18.43 9.08
C TRP A 26 1.78 -18.93 8.00
N SER A 27 1.55 -18.49 6.76
CA SER A 27 2.59 -18.52 5.72
C SER A 27 2.77 -17.14 5.10
N PHE A 28 4.01 -16.65 5.17
CA PHE A 28 4.44 -15.37 4.62
C PHE A 28 5.20 -15.60 3.32
N LEU A 29 4.71 -15.01 2.24
CA LEU A 29 5.45 -14.87 0.99
C LEU A 29 6.15 -13.52 1.00
N ILE A 30 7.47 -13.54 1.05
CA ILE A 30 8.31 -12.39 0.81
C ILE A 30 8.64 -12.35 -0.68
N TYR A 31 8.32 -11.25 -1.34
CA TYR A 31 8.51 -11.08 -2.77
C TYR A 31 9.41 -9.85 -2.99
N MET A 32 10.67 -10.10 -3.36
CA MET A 32 11.72 -9.08 -3.41
C MET A 32 12.23 -8.89 -4.82
N ASN A 33 12.27 -7.64 -5.30
CA ASN A 33 13.03 -7.29 -6.49
C ASN A 33 14.48 -6.99 -6.09
N MET A 34 15.45 -7.77 -6.56
CA MET A 34 16.86 -7.58 -6.19
C MET A 34 17.51 -6.46 -7.01
N ASP A 35 16.95 -5.24 -6.89
CA ASP A 35 17.52 -4.04 -7.49
C ASP A 35 18.98 -3.86 -7.00
N PRO A 36 19.95 -3.62 -7.89
CA PRO A 36 21.34 -3.38 -7.51
C PRO A 36 21.53 -2.28 -6.43
N GLU A 37 20.67 -1.26 -6.39
CA GLU A 37 20.72 -0.16 -5.41
C GLU A 37 20.19 -0.58 -4.03
N LEU A 38 19.26 -1.54 -3.98
CA LEU A 38 18.66 -2.05 -2.75
C LEU A 38 19.30 -3.36 -2.27
N ASN A 39 20.13 -4.01 -3.10
CA ASN A 39 20.66 -5.35 -2.85
C ASN A 39 21.30 -5.53 -1.46
N HIS A 40 22.06 -4.54 -0.97
CA HIS A 40 22.64 -4.61 0.37
C HIS A 40 21.56 -4.77 1.46
N TRP A 41 20.52 -3.96 1.39
CA TRP A 41 19.41 -3.92 2.34
C TRP A 41 18.53 -5.17 2.25
N LEU A 42 18.23 -5.61 1.03
CA LEU A 42 17.45 -6.83 0.80
C LEU A 42 18.18 -8.07 1.35
N VAL A 43 19.49 -8.18 1.14
CA VAL A 43 20.29 -9.26 1.73
C VAL A 43 20.31 -9.16 3.26
N LYS A 44 20.41 -7.96 3.84
CA LYS A 44 20.25 -7.76 5.29
C LYS A 44 18.90 -8.28 5.75
N ASN A 45 17.79 -7.88 5.11
CA ASN A 45 16.46 -8.31 5.51
C ASN A 45 16.29 -9.83 5.41
N ILE A 46 16.83 -10.49 4.38
CA ILE A 46 16.81 -11.96 4.29
C ILE A 46 17.53 -12.60 5.49
N ASN A 47 18.63 -12.00 5.95
CA ASN A 47 19.33 -12.47 7.15
C ASN A 47 18.54 -12.18 8.44
N ASP A 48 17.87 -11.03 8.55
CA ASP A 48 16.99 -10.70 9.68
C ASP A 48 15.86 -11.74 9.81
N MET A 49 15.24 -12.13 8.69
CA MET A 49 14.24 -13.21 8.66
C MET A 49 14.80 -14.55 9.14
N ALA A 50 16.06 -14.84 8.84
CA ALA A 50 16.72 -16.06 9.30
C ALA A 50 17.19 -15.97 10.76
N ALA A 51 17.45 -14.77 11.27
CA ALA A 51 17.80 -14.52 12.66
C ALA A 51 16.58 -14.69 13.59
N ALA A 52 15.38 -14.37 13.10
CA ALA A 52 14.14 -14.58 13.83
C ALA A 52 13.99 -16.03 14.34
N CYS A 53 13.41 -16.17 15.53
CA CYS A 53 13.13 -17.43 16.20
C CYS A 53 11.64 -17.51 16.55
N PRO A 54 10.74 -17.65 15.55
CA PRO A 54 9.33 -17.89 15.80
C PRO A 54 9.12 -19.26 16.46
N GLY A 55 7.95 -19.45 17.08
CA GLY A 55 7.57 -20.71 17.70
C GLY A 55 7.62 -21.86 16.70
N THR A 56 8.06 -23.05 17.15
CA THR A 56 8.23 -24.19 16.25
C THR A 56 6.90 -24.55 15.59
N GLY A 57 6.87 -24.52 14.25
CA GLY A 57 5.68 -24.87 13.46
C GLY A 57 4.60 -23.79 13.42
N LYS A 58 4.85 -22.58 13.96
CA LYS A 58 3.90 -21.46 13.94
C LYS A 58 3.80 -20.81 12.56
N ILE A 59 4.93 -20.53 11.94
CA ILE A 59 4.98 -19.81 10.67
C ILE A 59 5.83 -20.53 9.63
N ASN A 60 5.52 -20.31 8.36
CA ASN A 60 6.43 -20.55 7.25
C ASN A 60 6.84 -19.21 6.63
N ILE A 61 8.12 -19.05 6.32
CA ILE A 61 8.64 -17.91 5.55
C ILE A 61 9.17 -18.44 4.22
N LEU A 62 8.54 -18.02 3.14
CA LEU A 62 8.92 -18.36 1.78
C LEU A 62 9.33 -17.08 1.07
N LEU A 63 10.45 -17.13 0.37
CA LEU A 63 10.98 -15.99 -0.35
C LEU A 63 11.05 -16.31 -1.84
N GLN A 64 10.59 -15.40 -2.67
CA GLN A 64 10.94 -15.35 -4.09
C GLN A 64 11.67 -14.04 -4.36
N THR A 65 12.89 -14.13 -4.88
CA THR A 65 13.65 -12.98 -5.35
C THR A 65 13.60 -12.92 -6.87
N HIS A 66 13.51 -11.70 -7.41
CA HIS A 66 13.53 -11.45 -8.84
C HIS A 66 14.79 -10.75 -9.24
N SER A 67 15.21 -11.01 -10.47
CA SER A 67 16.29 -10.29 -11.13
C SER A 67 15.82 -9.86 -12.51
N ASP A 68 16.49 -8.84 -13.03
CA ASP A 68 16.32 -8.23 -14.34
C ASP A 68 16.61 -9.17 -15.54
N LYS A 69 16.89 -10.45 -15.27
CA LYS A 69 17.31 -11.46 -16.25
C LYS A 69 16.22 -12.48 -16.61
N GLY A 70 14.97 -12.26 -16.19
CA GLY A 70 13.88 -13.23 -16.44
C GLY A 70 14.01 -14.52 -15.60
N TYR A 71 14.72 -14.45 -14.48
CA TYR A 71 14.83 -15.54 -13.52
C TYR A 71 14.49 -15.07 -12.11
N ALA A 72 13.90 -15.97 -11.35
CA ALA A 72 13.66 -15.80 -9.93
C ALA A 72 14.27 -16.95 -9.12
N TRP A 73 14.70 -16.67 -7.90
CA TRP A 73 15.15 -17.69 -6.95
C TRP A 73 14.15 -17.87 -5.83
N ARG A 74 13.88 -19.12 -5.48
CA ARG A 74 12.99 -19.47 -4.38
C ARG A 74 13.76 -19.98 -3.18
N TYR A 75 13.38 -19.56 -1.99
CA TYR A 75 13.96 -19.97 -0.72
C TYR A 75 12.89 -20.32 0.29
N VAL A 76 13.22 -21.22 1.21
CA VAL A 76 12.49 -21.40 2.47
C VAL A 76 13.40 -20.93 3.59
N ILE A 77 12.93 -19.97 4.37
CA ILE A 77 13.67 -19.38 5.49
C ILE A 77 13.12 -19.98 6.79
N LYS A 78 14.04 -20.31 7.69
CA LYS A 78 13.79 -20.76 9.06
C LYS A 78 14.86 -20.15 9.97
N HIS A 79 14.65 -20.22 11.28
CA HIS A 79 15.66 -19.84 12.25
C HIS A 79 17.03 -20.48 11.93
N ASN A 80 18.05 -19.64 11.78
CA ASN A 80 19.42 -19.98 11.38
C ASN A 80 19.55 -20.79 10.07
N SER A 81 18.59 -20.68 9.14
CA SER A 81 18.62 -21.45 7.91
C SER A 81 17.90 -20.79 6.73
N ILE A 82 18.66 -20.49 5.68
CA ILE A 82 18.13 -20.06 4.38
C ILE A 82 18.35 -21.21 3.39
N LYS A 83 17.27 -21.86 2.94
CA LYS A 83 17.35 -23.05 2.08
C LYS A 83 16.89 -22.74 0.66
N PRO A 84 17.78 -22.69 -0.35
CA PRO A 84 17.37 -22.52 -1.74
C PRO A 84 16.51 -23.71 -2.18
N LYS A 85 15.49 -23.43 -2.98
CA LYS A 85 14.60 -24.41 -3.62
C LYS A 85 14.81 -24.51 -5.12
N GLY A 86 15.61 -23.62 -5.68
CA GLY A 86 16.00 -23.59 -7.08
C GLY A 86 15.70 -22.26 -7.74
N MET A 87 16.26 -22.10 -8.92
CA MET A 87 15.97 -21.02 -9.85
C MET A 87 14.79 -21.44 -10.73
N ILE A 88 13.95 -20.48 -11.09
CA ILE A 88 12.86 -20.66 -12.05
C ILE A 88 12.96 -19.56 -13.11
N GLU A 89 12.48 -19.87 -14.31
CA GLU A 89 12.22 -18.86 -15.34
C GLU A 89 10.93 -18.12 -14.99
N VAL A 90 10.95 -16.80 -15.20
CA VAL A 90 9.79 -15.93 -15.04
C VAL A 90 9.70 -15.01 -16.25
N ASN A 91 8.49 -14.67 -16.67
CA ASN A 91 8.31 -13.66 -17.71
C ASN A 91 8.56 -12.27 -17.09
N PRO A 92 9.64 -11.55 -17.44
CA PRO A 92 9.89 -10.23 -16.88
C PRO A 92 8.82 -9.21 -17.30
N LEU A 93 8.11 -9.47 -18.41
CA LEU A 93 7.04 -8.61 -18.91
C LEU A 93 5.68 -8.85 -18.23
N ASP A 94 5.56 -9.90 -17.40
CA ASP A 94 4.33 -10.23 -16.69
C ASP A 94 4.63 -10.54 -15.22
N GLN A 95 4.91 -9.47 -14.48
CA GLN A 95 5.23 -9.56 -13.06
C GLN A 95 4.02 -10.01 -12.21
N LYS A 96 2.79 -9.70 -12.67
CA LYS A 96 1.54 -10.19 -12.10
C LYS A 96 1.53 -11.71 -12.07
N GLU A 97 1.73 -12.36 -13.22
CA GLU A 97 1.71 -13.82 -13.33
C GLU A 97 2.78 -14.45 -12.42
N SER A 98 3.96 -13.83 -12.35
CA SER A 98 5.04 -14.28 -11.47
C SER A 98 4.65 -14.26 -9.98
N LEU A 99 3.94 -13.22 -9.53
CA LEU A 99 3.42 -13.10 -8.17
C LEU A 99 2.32 -14.14 -7.88
N VAL A 100 1.38 -14.33 -8.81
CA VAL A 100 0.32 -15.36 -8.69
C VAL A 100 0.95 -16.76 -8.57
N GLN A 101 1.95 -17.06 -9.40
CA GLN A 101 2.67 -18.34 -9.36
C GLN A 101 3.51 -18.52 -8.08
N ALA A 102 4.08 -17.44 -7.54
CA ALA A 102 4.79 -17.46 -6.26
C ALA A 102 3.84 -17.79 -5.10
N MET A 103 2.65 -17.16 -5.09
CA MET A 103 1.60 -17.46 -4.12
C MET A 103 1.11 -18.90 -4.23
N ALA A 104 0.85 -19.39 -5.45
CA ALA A 104 0.43 -20.76 -5.70
C ALA A 104 1.49 -21.78 -5.23
N TRP A 105 2.78 -21.45 -5.46
CA TRP A 105 3.89 -22.24 -4.94
C TRP A 105 3.91 -22.27 -3.40
N MET A 106 3.68 -21.13 -2.75
CA MET A 106 3.59 -21.06 -1.29
C MET A 106 2.45 -21.92 -0.76
N VAL A 107 1.21 -21.71 -1.22
CA VAL A 107 0.03 -22.45 -0.76
C VAL A 107 0.23 -23.97 -0.91
N LYS A 108 0.84 -24.42 -2.02
CA LYS A 108 1.14 -25.83 -2.25
C LYS A 108 2.20 -26.39 -1.29
N LYS A 109 3.24 -25.61 -1.00
CA LYS A 109 4.42 -26.05 -0.24
C LYS A 109 4.27 -25.88 1.27
N ALA A 110 3.54 -24.87 1.67
CA ALA A 110 3.37 -24.37 3.02
C ALA A 110 1.90 -23.96 3.23
N PRO A 111 0.98 -24.94 3.32
CA PRO A 111 -0.41 -24.63 3.62
C PRO A 111 -0.54 -24.06 5.04
N ALA A 112 -1.38 -23.04 5.20
CA ALA A 112 -1.58 -22.33 6.45
C ALA A 112 -3.04 -21.92 6.66
N GLU A 113 -3.37 -21.51 7.87
CA GLU A 113 -4.65 -20.90 8.22
C GLU A 113 -4.72 -19.46 7.71
N HIS A 114 -3.62 -18.72 7.80
CA HIS A 114 -3.49 -17.35 7.32
C HIS A 114 -2.36 -17.17 6.32
N TYR A 115 -2.59 -16.28 5.35
CA TYR A 115 -1.61 -15.98 4.31
C TYR A 115 -1.30 -14.50 4.19
N ALA A 116 -0.01 -14.21 4.06
CA ALA A 116 0.51 -12.88 3.83
C ALA A 116 1.38 -12.83 2.57
N VAL A 117 1.32 -11.71 1.87
CA VAL A 117 2.30 -11.33 0.84
C VAL A 117 2.95 -10.02 1.29
N ILE A 118 4.28 -9.98 1.33
CA ILE A 118 5.06 -8.77 1.59
C ILE A 118 5.91 -8.50 0.36
N ILE A 119 5.64 -7.41 -0.33
CA ILE A 119 6.40 -6.94 -1.50
C ILE A 119 7.46 -5.96 -1.00
N SER A 120 8.71 -6.17 -1.36
CA SER A 120 9.83 -5.29 -0.98
C SER A 120 10.59 -4.87 -2.23
N ASP A 121 10.53 -3.57 -2.50
CA ASP A 121 11.17 -2.86 -3.61
C ASP A 121 10.96 -1.34 -3.43
N HIS A 122 11.26 -0.57 -4.47
CA HIS A 122 10.75 0.78 -4.67
C HIS A 122 9.22 0.86 -4.73
N GLY A 123 8.69 2.08 -4.59
CA GLY A 123 7.27 2.38 -4.72
C GLY A 123 7.01 3.82 -5.17
N ALA A 124 5.90 4.01 -5.87
CA ALA A 124 5.50 5.30 -6.43
C ALA A 124 4.10 5.75 -6.01
N GLY A 125 3.38 4.95 -5.22
CA GLY A 125 1.95 5.14 -4.96
C GLY A 125 1.10 4.85 -6.18
N ILE A 126 0.07 5.67 -6.42
CA ILE A 126 -0.90 5.47 -7.50
C ILE A 126 -0.35 5.80 -8.89
N LEU A 127 0.68 6.64 -8.97
CA LEU A 127 1.24 7.08 -10.24
C LEU A 127 2.06 6.00 -10.93
N SER A 128 1.97 5.97 -12.25
CA SER A 128 2.72 5.05 -13.11
C SER A 128 3.68 5.85 -13.99
N PRO A 129 5.01 5.68 -13.84
CA PRO A 129 5.97 6.46 -14.60
C PRO A 129 5.99 6.04 -16.07
N ARG A 130 6.37 6.98 -16.93
CA ARG A 130 6.54 6.76 -18.37
C ARG A 130 7.99 6.54 -18.70
N LEU A 131 8.24 5.70 -19.70
CA LEU A 131 9.56 5.55 -20.29
C LEU A 131 9.84 6.78 -21.17
N ILE A 132 10.84 7.57 -20.79
CA ILE A 132 11.30 8.73 -21.54
C ILE A 132 12.64 8.39 -22.20
N GLU A 133 12.76 8.63 -23.50
CA GLU A 133 14.03 8.55 -24.22
C GLU A 133 14.77 9.88 -24.09
N LYS A 134 15.86 9.91 -23.31
CA LYS A 134 16.74 11.09 -23.26
C LYS A 134 17.60 11.15 -24.54
N GLN A 135 17.98 12.38 -24.93
CA GLN A 135 18.89 12.64 -26.07
C GLN A 135 20.23 11.87 -25.99
N SER A 136 20.59 11.36 -24.81
CA SER A 136 21.78 10.52 -24.55
C SER A 136 21.60 9.03 -24.86
N MET A 137 20.50 8.60 -25.47
CA MET A 137 20.14 7.18 -25.73
C MET A 137 19.99 6.30 -24.47
N VAL A 138 19.82 6.92 -23.30
CA VAL A 138 19.44 6.21 -22.06
C VAL A 138 17.96 6.45 -21.82
N SER A 139 17.19 5.36 -21.72
CA SER A 139 15.77 5.43 -21.35
C SER A 139 15.62 5.39 -19.84
N GLU A 140 14.80 6.29 -19.29
CA GLU A 140 14.54 6.39 -17.85
C GLU A 140 13.03 6.47 -17.60
N PHE A 141 12.57 5.92 -16.48
CA PHE A 141 11.19 6.09 -16.03
C PHE A 141 11.06 7.40 -15.27
N ALA A 142 10.12 8.24 -15.67
CA ALA A 142 9.80 9.49 -14.96
C ALA A 142 8.30 9.78 -14.96
N PHE A 143 7.87 10.55 -13.95
CA PHE A 143 6.50 11.08 -13.86
C PHE A 143 6.36 12.36 -14.67
N GLU A 144 5.12 12.76 -14.93
CA GLU A 144 4.88 14.11 -15.44
C GLU A 144 5.23 15.15 -14.37
N ASP A 145 5.83 16.24 -14.85
CA ASP A 145 6.27 17.33 -14.00
C ASP A 145 5.05 18.10 -13.47
N ASP A 146 4.97 18.25 -12.15
CA ASP A 146 4.02 19.15 -11.48
C ASP A 146 4.63 20.55 -11.30
N GLY A 147 5.72 20.86 -12.00
CA GLY A 147 6.43 22.13 -11.93
C GLY A 147 7.30 22.28 -10.67
N ALA A 148 8.07 23.38 -10.63
CA ALA A 148 8.96 23.66 -9.51
C ALA A 148 8.17 24.04 -8.23
N VAL A 149 7.95 23.05 -7.36
CA VAL A 149 7.48 23.27 -6.00
C VAL A 149 8.66 23.70 -5.11
N LEU A 150 8.42 24.60 -4.14
CA LEU A 150 9.42 24.91 -3.12
C LEU A 150 9.79 23.61 -2.36
N ALA A 151 11.05 23.19 -2.45
CA ALA A 151 11.72 22.11 -1.72
C ALA A 151 11.37 22.08 -0.24
N CYS A 152 11.02 20.87 0.24
CA CYS A 152 11.28 20.44 1.60
C CYS A 152 12.67 19.78 1.62
N GLN A 153 13.42 19.89 2.73
CA GLN A 153 14.68 19.17 2.88
C GLN A 153 14.75 18.32 4.16
N THR A 154 13.69 18.24 4.98
CA THR A 154 13.74 17.54 6.27
C THR A 154 12.36 17.13 6.79
N GLY A 155 11.45 16.60 5.96
CA GLY A 155 10.19 15.99 6.43
C GLY A 155 9.18 16.89 7.18
N SER A 156 9.49 18.17 7.38
CA SER A 156 8.57 19.18 7.94
C SER A 156 8.75 20.47 7.12
N CYS A 157 7.67 20.96 6.51
CA CYS A 157 7.73 22.11 5.62
C CYS A 157 7.35 23.41 6.34
N SER A 158 8.37 24.16 6.77
CA SER A 158 8.30 25.62 6.75
C SER A 158 8.75 26.09 5.37
N ILE A 159 7.86 26.81 4.69
CA ILE A 159 8.03 27.47 3.39
C ILE A 159 9.42 28.13 3.33
N ASN A 160 10.41 27.57 2.61
CA ASN A 160 11.50 28.29 1.91
C ASN A 160 12.69 27.39 1.49
N LYS A 161 12.60 26.77 0.31
CA LYS A 161 13.70 26.61 -0.68
C LYS A 161 13.09 26.13 -1.99
N ARG A 162 13.69 26.37 -3.16
CA ARG A 162 13.24 25.78 -4.46
C ARG A 162 14.13 24.61 -4.80
N LEU A 163 13.57 23.46 -5.23
CA LEU A 163 14.38 22.43 -5.87
C LEU A 163 14.74 22.89 -7.29
N SER A 164 15.95 22.59 -7.73
CA SER A 164 16.30 22.66 -9.15
C SER A 164 15.61 21.51 -9.89
N PHE A 165 14.97 21.82 -11.02
CA PHE A 165 14.23 20.92 -11.92
C PHE A 165 14.87 19.52 -12.11
N ASP A 166 16.20 19.42 -12.14
CA ASP A 166 16.89 18.15 -12.42
C ASP A 166 16.81 17.09 -11.31
N LYS A 167 16.49 17.44 -10.06
CA LYS A 167 16.54 16.49 -8.93
C LYS A 167 15.22 15.76 -8.66
N HIS A 168 14.09 16.26 -9.13
CA HIS A 168 12.78 15.73 -8.76
C HIS A 168 12.43 14.42 -9.49
N ASN A 169 12.86 14.30 -10.75
CA ASN A 169 12.59 13.13 -11.60
C ASN A 169 13.44 11.90 -11.27
N LEU A 170 14.49 12.04 -10.45
CA LEU A 170 15.53 11.01 -10.29
C LEU A 170 15.26 9.99 -9.16
N TYR A 171 14.24 10.17 -8.32
CA TYR A 171 14.12 9.42 -7.06
C TYR A 171 12.81 8.65 -6.86
N HIS A 172 11.92 8.63 -7.84
CA HIS A 172 10.65 7.92 -7.73
C HIS A 172 10.60 6.79 -8.75
N ARG A 173 10.67 5.56 -8.25
CA ARG A 173 10.63 4.33 -9.04
C ARG A 173 9.30 3.61 -8.77
N ALA A 174 8.74 3.02 -9.82
CA ALA A 174 7.53 2.21 -9.70
C ALA A 174 7.77 0.96 -8.86
N LEU A 175 6.68 0.33 -8.44
CA LEU A 175 6.69 -0.96 -7.76
C LEU A 175 7.28 -2.05 -8.67
N LEU A 176 8.22 -2.86 -8.17
CA LEU A 176 8.84 -3.97 -8.90
C LEU A 176 9.51 -3.52 -10.21
N LEU A 177 10.24 -2.39 -10.16
CA LEU A 177 10.87 -1.80 -11.35
C LEU A 177 11.98 -2.71 -11.90
N ASP A 178 11.84 -3.14 -13.15
CA ASP A 178 12.84 -3.88 -13.91
C ASP A 178 13.37 -2.98 -15.04
N MET A 179 14.51 -2.34 -14.78
CA MET A 179 15.14 -1.43 -15.73
C MET A 179 15.71 -2.15 -16.96
N ALA A 180 16.13 -3.42 -16.85
CA ALA A 180 16.70 -4.13 -18.00
C ALA A 180 15.62 -4.49 -19.03
N ASN A 181 14.45 -4.91 -18.54
CA ASN A 181 13.30 -5.24 -19.39
C ASN A 181 12.36 -4.05 -19.62
N LYS A 182 12.62 -2.92 -18.95
CA LYS A 182 11.83 -1.68 -19.01
C LYS A 182 10.37 -1.92 -18.63
N THR A 183 10.16 -2.60 -17.51
CA THR A 183 8.82 -2.91 -16.99
C THR A 183 8.74 -2.64 -15.50
N TYR A 184 7.52 -2.62 -14.97
CA TYR A 184 7.22 -2.51 -13.54
C TYR A 184 5.85 -3.13 -13.29
N MET A 185 5.47 -3.33 -12.04
CA MET A 185 4.12 -3.72 -11.67
C MET A 185 3.24 -2.48 -11.56
N SER A 186 2.33 -2.30 -12.51
CA SER A 186 1.33 -1.23 -12.42
C SER A 186 0.28 -1.53 -11.34
N GLN A 187 -0.47 -0.51 -10.94
CA GLN A 187 -1.59 -0.68 -10.00
C GLN A 187 -2.67 -1.65 -10.53
N GLU A 188 -2.94 -1.59 -11.84
CA GLU A 188 -3.85 -2.52 -12.51
C GLU A 188 -3.33 -3.95 -12.41
N GLN A 189 -2.05 -4.18 -12.73
CA GLN A 189 -1.43 -5.51 -12.64
C GLN A 189 -1.40 -6.05 -11.20
N LEU A 190 -1.13 -5.20 -10.20
CA LEU A 190 -1.19 -5.59 -8.79
C LEU A 190 -2.63 -6.02 -8.41
N THR A 191 -3.63 -5.24 -8.82
CA THR A 191 -5.05 -5.55 -8.58
C THR A 191 -5.44 -6.87 -9.24
N GLU A 192 -5.08 -7.07 -10.51
CA GLU A 192 -5.33 -8.32 -11.23
C GLU A 192 -4.60 -9.51 -10.59
N ALA A 193 -3.38 -9.32 -10.07
CA ALA A 193 -2.66 -10.36 -9.34
C ALA A 193 -3.42 -10.76 -8.09
N MET A 194 -3.87 -9.79 -7.29
CA MET A 194 -4.64 -10.05 -6.08
C MET A 194 -6.00 -10.66 -6.40
N ALA A 195 -6.65 -10.26 -7.49
CA ALA A 195 -7.88 -10.88 -7.96
C ALA A 195 -7.69 -12.35 -8.29
N GLN A 196 -6.66 -12.70 -9.05
CA GLN A 196 -6.35 -14.09 -9.38
C GLN A 196 -5.92 -14.91 -8.16
N ILE A 197 -5.16 -14.31 -7.23
CA ILE A 197 -4.82 -14.96 -5.97
C ILE A 197 -6.07 -15.27 -5.17
N HIS A 198 -6.96 -14.28 -4.99
CA HIS A 198 -8.23 -14.44 -4.30
C HIS A 198 -9.07 -15.57 -4.93
N THR A 199 -9.32 -15.55 -6.24
CA THR A 199 -10.23 -16.52 -6.87
C THR A 199 -9.60 -17.89 -7.10
N SER A 200 -8.36 -17.95 -7.59
CA SER A 200 -7.78 -19.17 -8.16
C SER A 200 -6.80 -19.86 -7.22
N VAL A 201 -6.09 -19.09 -6.39
CA VAL A 201 -5.06 -19.64 -5.49
C VAL A 201 -5.63 -19.89 -4.08
N LEU A 202 -6.42 -18.95 -3.57
CA LEU A 202 -7.08 -19.00 -2.27
C LEU A 202 -8.54 -19.48 -2.33
N GLN A 203 -9.03 -19.84 -3.52
CA GLN A 203 -10.34 -20.48 -3.73
C GLN A 203 -11.53 -19.64 -3.24
N GLY A 204 -11.46 -18.32 -3.42
CA GLY A 204 -12.51 -17.37 -3.02
C GLY A 204 -12.34 -16.79 -1.63
N GLU A 205 -11.25 -17.10 -0.92
CA GLU A 205 -10.87 -16.40 0.31
C GLU A 205 -9.98 -15.20 0.01
N LYS A 206 -10.28 -14.05 0.62
CA LYS A 206 -9.40 -12.86 0.54
C LYS A 206 -8.06 -13.15 1.20
N LEU A 207 -6.99 -12.60 0.64
CA LEU A 207 -5.66 -12.60 1.27
C LEU A 207 -5.76 -11.88 2.62
N ASP A 208 -5.21 -12.47 3.69
CA ASP A 208 -5.31 -11.86 5.02
C ASP A 208 -4.50 -10.57 5.12
N LEU A 209 -3.29 -10.55 4.54
CA LEU A 209 -2.39 -9.41 4.67
C LEU A 209 -1.59 -9.19 3.38
N LEU A 210 -1.66 -7.97 2.85
CA LEU A 210 -0.74 -7.47 1.83
C LEU A 210 0.09 -6.35 2.43
N GLY A 211 1.41 -6.55 2.47
CA GLY A 211 2.37 -5.57 2.92
C GLY A 211 3.21 -5.04 1.77
N THR A 212 3.50 -3.76 1.76
CA THR A 212 4.47 -3.15 0.85
C THR A 212 5.55 -2.45 1.65
N ASP A 213 6.73 -3.06 1.70
CA ASP A 213 7.98 -2.46 2.17
C ASP A 213 8.54 -1.60 1.03
N CYS A 214 7.76 -0.57 0.68
CA CYS A 214 7.89 0.27 -0.51
C CYS A 214 7.37 1.69 -0.23
N CYS A 215 7.96 2.68 -0.89
CA CYS A 215 7.57 4.08 -0.71
C CYS A 215 6.13 4.36 -1.16
N LYS A 216 5.41 5.21 -0.41
CA LYS A 216 4.19 5.91 -0.84
C LYS A 216 3.01 4.98 -1.18
N MET A 217 2.91 3.81 -0.58
CA MET A 217 1.87 2.83 -0.90
C MET A 217 0.60 2.96 -0.06
N ALA A 218 0.62 3.68 1.07
CA ALA A 218 -0.57 3.96 1.89
C ALA A 218 -1.44 5.08 1.28
N MET A 219 -1.89 4.87 0.05
CA MET A 219 -2.76 5.78 -0.69
C MET A 219 -4.16 5.18 -0.76
N LEU A 220 -5.20 6.00 -0.55
CA LEU A 220 -6.58 5.55 -0.69
C LEU A 220 -6.82 4.93 -2.07
N GLU A 221 -6.24 5.52 -3.12
CA GLU A 221 -6.42 5.10 -4.50
C GLU A 221 -5.72 3.77 -4.82
N VAL A 222 -4.65 3.45 -4.09
CA VAL A 222 -3.98 2.15 -4.16
C VAL A 222 -4.81 1.08 -3.46
N MET A 223 -5.33 1.42 -2.28
CA MET A 223 -6.11 0.48 -1.45
C MET A 223 -7.52 0.22 -1.99
N TYR A 224 -8.13 1.19 -2.67
CA TYR A 224 -9.49 1.10 -3.18
C TYR A 224 -9.72 -0.16 -4.02
N PRO A 225 -9.04 -0.41 -5.14
CA PRO A 225 -9.29 -1.62 -5.94
C PRO A 225 -8.93 -2.92 -5.20
N LEU A 226 -7.97 -2.88 -4.26
CA LEU A 226 -7.51 -4.06 -3.50
C LEU A 226 -8.52 -4.54 -2.45
N ARG A 227 -9.48 -3.70 -2.04
CA ARG A 227 -10.46 -3.98 -0.98
C ARG A 227 -11.30 -5.24 -1.23
N GLU A 228 -11.48 -5.62 -2.49
CA GLU A 228 -12.24 -6.82 -2.87
C GLU A 228 -11.43 -8.12 -2.73
N HIS A 229 -10.12 -8.02 -2.51
CA HIS A 229 -9.20 -9.17 -2.58
C HIS A 229 -8.31 -9.35 -1.34
N VAL A 230 -8.18 -8.30 -0.52
CA VAL A 230 -7.29 -8.27 0.64
C VAL A 230 -8.07 -7.80 1.88
N LYS A 231 -7.73 -8.32 3.07
CA LYS A 231 -8.34 -7.88 4.35
C LYS A 231 -7.59 -6.69 4.96
N PHE A 232 -6.27 -6.83 5.15
CA PHE A 232 -5.43 -5.78 5.73
C PHE A 232 -4.30 -5.38 4.78
N PHE A 233 -4.08 -4.09 4.63
CA PHE A 233 -3.00 -3.51 3.83
C PHE A 233 -2.01 -2.77 4.73
N ILE A 234 -0.71 -2.92 4.47
CA ILE A 234 0.35 -2.17 5.16
C ILE A 234 1.18 -1.41 4.14
N GLY A 235 1.36 -0.12 4.36
CA GLY A 235 2.25 0.71 3.55
C GLY A 235 2.61 2.03 4.22
N ALA A 236 3.58 2.73 3.64
CA ALA A 236 3.98 4.07 4.05
C ALA A 236 3.25 5.14 3.24
N GLU A 237 2.86 6.23 3.89
CA GLU A 237 2.41 7.45 3.20
C GLU A 237 3.61 8.16 2.55
N ASN A 238 4.68 8.27 3.30
CA ASN A 238 5.96 8.87 2.94
C ASN A 238 6.90 7.88 2.23
N CYS A 239 8.12 8.34 1.93
CA CYS A 239 9.21 7.50 1.46
C CYS A 239 9.60 6.50 2.54
N GLU A 240 9.73 5.24 2.13
CA GLU A 240 10.21 4.17 2.99
C GLU A 240 11.70 4.35 3.25
N LEU A 241 12.15 3.96 4.44
CA LEU A 241 13.57 4.03 4.80
C LEU A 241 14.30 2.80 4.25
N MET A 242 15.55 3.00 3.81
CA MET A 242 16.30 1.98 3.05
C MET A 242 16.47 0.64 3.77
N ASP A 243 16.52 0.65 5.11
CA ASP A 243 16.65 -0.55 5.94
C ASP A 243 15.47 -1.54 5.82
N GLY A 244 14.32 -1.07 5.36
CA GLY A 244 13.07 -1.83 5.31
C GLY A 244 12.52 -2.23 6.67
N TRP A 245 11.66 -3.23 6.71
CA TRP A 245 10.99 -3.61 7.95
C TRP A 245 11.90 -4.34 8.95
N ASN A 246 11.56 -4.26 10.25
CA ASN A 246 12.22 -5.03 11.30
C ASN A 246 11.72 -6.48 11.33
N TYR A 247 12.12 -7.26 10.32
CA TYR A 247 11.67 -8.63 10.13
C TYR A 247 12.01 -9.56 11.31
N THR A 248 13.15 -9.35 11.99
CA THR A 248 13.55 -10.15 13.15
C THR A 248 12.51 -10.05 14.25
N ASP A 249 12.19 -8.83 14.69
CA ASP A 249 11.30 -8.62 15.82
C ASP A 249 9.84 -8.87 15.44
N PHE A 250 9.45 -8.60 14.19
CA PHE A 250 8.14 -8.96 13.68
C PHE A 250 7.90 -10.47 13.73
N PHE A 251 8.81 -11.28 13.18
CA PHE A 251 8.63 -12.73 13.19
C PHE A 251 8.79 -13.34 14.59
N ASN A 252 9.51 -12.68 15.51
CA ASN A 252 9.58 -13.09 16.91
C ASN A 252 8.23 -12.91 17.65
N GLN A 253 7.27 -12.13 17.12
CA GLN A 253 5.92 -12.04 17.72
C GLN A 253 5.17 -13.38 17.68
N PHE A 254 5.57 -14.32 16.82
CA PHE A 254 4.92 -15.63 16.65
C PHE A 254 5.53 -16.73 17.53
N GLN A 255 6.09 -16.39 18.70
CA GLN A 255 6.73 -17.36 19.60
C GLN A 255 5.77 -18.22 20.41
N ASN A 256 4.73 -17.60 20.99
CA ASN A 256 3.92 -18.23 22.02
C ASN A 256 2.46 -18.41 21.56
N GLU A 257 1.72 -17.31 21.51
CA GLU A 257 0.28 -17.30 21.27
C GLU A 257 -0.04 -17.34 19.78
N SER A 258 -1.31 -17.61 19.45
CA SER A 258 -1.77 -17.42 18.08
C SER A 258 -1.98 -15.92 17.81
N VAL A 259 -1.58 -15.48 16.64
CA VAL A 259 -1.61 -14.10 16.18
C VAL A 259 -2.66 -13.98 15.07
N SER A 260 -3.71 -13.19 15.32
CA SER A 260 -4.75 -12.93 14.31
C SER A 260 -4.20 -12.07 13.16
N PRO A 261 -4.86 -12.03 11.97
CA PRO A 261 -4.47 -11.12 10.89
C PRO A 261 -4.37 -9.65 11.28
N LYS A 262 -5.30 -9.19 12.11
CA LYS A 262 -5.30 -7.82 12.63
C LYS A 262 -4.10 -7.56 13.53
N ASP A 263 -3.77 -8.51 14.40
CA ASP A 263 -2.63 -8.36 15.32
C ASP A 263 -1.28 -8.51 14.60
N ALA A 264 -1.20 -9.36 13.56
CA ALA A 264 -0.03 -9.44 12.69
C ALA A 264 0.22 -8.12 11.96
N ALA A 265 -0.83 -7.48 11.42
CA ALA A 265 -0.72 -6.17 10.80
C ALA A 265 -0.24 -5.10 11.80
N LYS A 266 -0.82 -5.07 13.01
CA LYS A 266 -0.39 -4.14 14.08
C LYS A 266 1.06 -4.38 14.53
N ALA A 267 1.49 -5.65 14.61
CA ALA A 267 2.85 -6.02 15.00
C ALA A 267 3.92 -5.50 14.02
N ILE A 268 3.62 -5.46 12.71
CA ILE A 268 4.51 -4.84 11.73
C ILE A 268 4.70 -3.35 12.08
N ILE A 269 3.60 -2.63 12.33
CA ILE A 269 3.64 -1.20 12.65
C ILE A 269 4.40 -0.92 13.96
N SER A 270 4.17 -1.72 15.01
CA SER A 270 4.82 -1.53 16.30
C SER A 270 6.33 -1.80 16.22
N THR A 271 6.74 -2.90 15.60
CA THR A 271 8.17 -3.24 15.46
C THR A 271 8.92 -2.28 14.53
N TYR A 272 8.23 -1.76 13.51
CA TYR A 272 8.74 -0.66 12.67
C TYR A 272 8.97 0.61 13.50
N HIS A 273 7.98 1.01 14.31
CA HIS A 273 8.07 2.17 15.19
C HIS A 273 9.26 2.07 16.15
N GLU A 274 9.37 0.94 16.85
CA GLU A 274 10.43 0.68 17.83
C GLU A 274 11.82 0.72 17.18
N TYR A 275 11.96 0.12 16.00
CA TYR A 275 13.21 0.14 15.25
C TYR A 275 13.59 1.57 14.87
N TYR A 276 12.74 2.28 14.13
CA TYR A 276 13.13 3.55 13.53
C TYR A 276 13.17 4.71 14.54
N SER A 277 12.42 4.63 15.64
CA SER A 277 12.52 5.61 16.74
C SER A 277 13.89 5.60 17.42
N LEU A 278 14.63 4.49 17.34
CA LEU A 278 15.95 4.35 17.94
C LEU A 278 17.10 4.49 16.93
N HIS A 279 16.84 4.21 15.65
CA HIS A 279 17.88 4.09 14.62
C HIS A 279 17.89 5.24 13.60
N THR A 280 16.97 6.22 13.69
CA THR A 280 16.95 7.38 12.80
C THR A 280 17.10 8.68 13.57
N GLN A 281 18.13 9.47 13.23
CA GLN A 281 18.35 10.77 13.85
C GLN A 281 17.28 11.79 13.45
N GLU A 282 16.84 11.75 12.20
CA GLU A 282 15.84 12.68 11.66
C GLU A 282 14.42 12.33 12.11
N ASN A 283 14.18 11.06 12.50
CA ASN A 283 12.90 10.56 12.96
C ASN A 283 11.77 10.97 11.98
N THR A 284 11.99 10.60 10.71
CA THR A 284 11.19 11.00 9.56
C THR A 284 10.71 9.73 8.85
N PHE A 285 9.59 9.19 9.30
CA PHE A 285 8.97 8.00 8.72
C PHE A 285 7.45 8.01 8.94
N THR A 286 6.75 7.20 8.16
CA THR A 286 5.31 6.92 8.31
C THR A 286 5.08 5.46 7.95
N GLN A 287 4.24 4.75 8.68
CA GLN A 287 3.82 3.39 8.34
C GLN A 287 2.46 3.12 8.96
N SER A 288 1.52 2.61 8.18
CA SER A 288 0.16 2.35 8.65
C SER A 288 -0.33 0.95 8.25
N ALA A 289 -1.20 0.40 9.08
CA ALA A 289 -1.97 -0.80 8.78
C ALA A 289 -3.45 -0.41 8.65
N THR A 290 -4.04 -0.75 7.51
CA THR A 290 -5.41 -0.35 7.14
C THR A 290 -6.31 -1.57 6.96
N ASP A 291 -7.49 -1.55 7.58
CA ASP A 291 -8.58 -2.50 7.35
C ASP A 291 -9.35 -2.11 6.09
N LEU A 292 -9.22 -2.93 5.04
CA LEU A 292 -9.79 -2.62 3.74
C LEU A 292 -11.31 -2.78 3.69
N SER A 293 -11.96 -3.34 4.72
CA SER A 293 -13.42 -3.40 4.79
C SER A 293 -14.08 -2.02 4.89
N VAL A 294 -13.35 -1.02 5.39
CA VAL A 294 -13.82 0.37 5.55
C VAL A 294 -13.52 1.23 4.31
N VAL A 295 -12.53 0.83 3.49
CA VAL A 295 -12.00 1.65 2.38
C VAL A 295 -13.05 1.99 1.32
N GLY A 296 -14.00 1.10 1.05
CA GLY A 296 -15.12 1.39 0.13
C GLY A 296 -15.99 2.55 0.63
N ILE A 297 -16.34 2.55 1.91
CA ILE A 297 -17.16 3.60 2.55
C ILE A 297 -16.38 4.92 2.63
N LEU A 298 -15.07 4.86 2.91
CA LEU A 298 -14.20 6.03 2.88
C LEU A 298 -14.12 6.65 1.49
N ALA A 299 -13.99 5.84 0.43
CA ALA A 299 -13.98 6.33 -0.95
C ALA A 299 -15.31 6.98 -1.34
N GLU A 300 -16.45 6.43 -0.91
CA GLU A 300 -17.77 7.07 -1.08
C GLU A 300 -17.86 8.42 -0.36
N ASN A 301 -17.31 8.52 0.86
CA ASN A 301 -17.22 9.80 1.57
C ASN A 301 -16.38 10.82 0.80
N VAL A 302 -15.22 10.43 0.27
CA VAL A 302 -14.37 11.30 -0.56
C VAL A 302 -15.10 11.78 -1.80
N ASP A 303 -15.88 10.91 -2.46
CA ASP A 303 -16.70 11.29 -3.62
C ASP A 303 -17.76 12.34 -3.26
N LEU A 304 -18.45 12.17 -2.13
CA LEU A 304 -19.44 13.13 -1.63
C LEU A 304 -18.80 14.47 -1.24
N VAL A 305 -17.64 14.44 -0.56
CA VAL A 305 -16.86 15.64 -0.26
C VAL A 305 -16.46 16.36 -1.54
N ALA A 306 -15.95 15.64 -2.54
CA ALA A 306 -15.53 16.21 -3.81
C ALA A 306 -16.70 16.87 -4.56
N LYS A 307 -17.86 16.20 -4.63
CA LYS A 307 -19.09 16.76 -5.22
C LYS A 307 -19.54 18.04 -4.53
N GLN A 308 -19.48 18.07 -3.20
CA GLN A 308 -19.86 19.24 -2.42
C GLN A 308 -18.85 20.39 -2.63
N CYS A 309 -17.55 20.09 -2.69
CA CYS A 309 -16.52 21.06 -3.03
C CYS A 309 -16.70 21.65 -4.44
N LEU A 310 -17.03 20.82 -5.44
CA LEU A 310 -17.33 21.25 -6.81
C LEU A 310 -18.54 22.20 -6.86
N PHE A 311 -19.58 21.92 -6.08
CA PHE A 311 -20.72 22.83 -5.93
C PHE A 311 -20.27 24.21 -5.41
N PHE A 312 -19.45 24.25 -4.35
CA PHE A 312 -18.93 25.52 -3.83
C PHE A 312 -17.97 26.25 -4.78
N LEU A 313 -17.13 25.52 -5.51
CA LEU A 313 -16.27 26.09 -6.55
C LEU A 313 -17.09 26.77 -7.66
N LYS A 314 -18.25 26.22 -8.01
CA LYS A 314 -19.14 26.84 -9.00
C LYS A 314 -19.76 28.15 -8.50
N GLU A 315 -20.20 28.17 -7.24
CA GLU A 315 -20.87 29.34 -6.66
C GLU A 315 -19.88 30.45 -6.28
N ASN A 316 -18.70 30.09 -5.74
CA ASN A 316 -17.70 31.02 -5.22
C ASN A 316 -16.27 30.61 -5.60
N PRO A 317 -15.93 30.63 -6.90
CA PRO A 317 -14.70 30.03 -7.41
C PRO A 317 -13.44 30.57 -6.76
N VAL A 318 -13.32 31.89 -6.61
CA VAL A 318 -12.10 32.52 -6.08
C VAL A 318 -11.88 32.19 -4.60
N ILE A 319 -12.90 32.40 -3.77
CA ILE A 319 -12.79 32.23 -2.31
C ILE A 319 -12.61 30.75 -1.97
N PHE A 320 -13.42 29.88 -2.56
CA PHE A 320 -13.38 28.46 -2.21
C PHE A 320 -12.14 27.75 -2.77
N LYS A 321 -11.66 28.13 -3.97
CA LYS A 321 -10.37 27.63 -4.48
C LYS A 321 -9.21 28.03 -3.56
N ASP A 322 -9.17 29.28 -3.09
CA ASP A 322 -8.16 29.74 -2.13
C ASP A 322 -8.21 28.93 -0.81
N MET A 323 -9.41 28.63 -0.29
CA MET A 323 -9.55 27.78 0.90
C MET A 323 -9.03 26.36 0.69
N LEU A 324 -9.36 25.72 -0.43
CA LEU A 324 -8.84 24.38 -0.75
C LEU A 324 -7.32 24.39 -0.90
N LEU A 325 -6.76 25.41 -1.57
CA LEU A 325 -5.30 25.56 -1.69
C LEU A 325 -4.63 25.80 -0.33
N LYS A 326 -5.24 26.57 0.57
CA LYS A 326 -4.75 26.74 1.95
C LYS A 326 -4.81 25.45 2.75
N ALA A 327 -5.90 24.70 2.64
CA ALA A 327 -6.05 23.41 3.31
C ALA A 327 -4.97 22.42 2.85
N HIS A 328 -4.78 22.31 1.53
CA HIS A 328 -3.72 21.50 0.95
C HIS A 328 -2.33 21.96 1.40
N ASN A 329 -2.02 23.25 1.37
CA ASN A 329 -0.71 23.78 1.81
C ASN A 329 -0.41 23.60 3.30
N LYS A 330 -1.43 23.49 4.15
CA LYS A 330 -1.26 23.22 5.59
C LYS A 330 -1.07 21.73 5.90
N SER A 331 -1.38 20.86 4.95
CA SER A 331 -1.33 19.41 5.15
C SER A 331 0.07 18.86 4.88
N PRO A 332 0.49 17.76 5.56
CA PRO A 332 1.78 17.14 5.31
C PRO A 332 1.94 16.72 3.84
N ARG A 333 3.15 16.90 3.30
CA ARG A 333 3.51 16.45 1.95
C ARG A 333 4.36 15.20 2.05
N MET A 334 4.07 14.21 1.21
CA MET A 334 4.73 12.91 1.28
C MET A 334 5.85 12.76 0.24
N CYS A 335 7.00 12.32 0.74
CA CYS A 335 8.31 12.44 0.10
C CYS A 335 8.62 13.90 -0.25
N ASP A 336 9.79 14.18 -0.81
CA ASP A 336 10.08 15.51 -1.39
C ASP A 336 9.21 15.83 -2.63
N SER A 337 8.07 15.16 -2.77
CA SER A 337 7.16 15.12 -3.90
C SER A 337 5.86 15.87 -3.61
N PRO A 338 5.34 16.69 -4.55
CA PRO A 338 4.15 17.50 -4.31
C PRO A 338 2.83 16.75 -4.53
N TYR A 339 2.89 15.47 -4.92
CA TYR A 339 1.73 14.73 -5.41
C TYR A 339 0.78 14.23 -4.33
N TYR A 340 1.30 13.97 -3.13
CA TYR A 340 0.59 13.19 -2.11
C TYR A 340 0.55 13.92 -0.79
N THR A 341 -0.61 13.87 -0.14
CA THR A 341 -0.85 14.52 1.14
C THR A 341 -1.76 13.67 2.02
N ASP A 342 -1.61 13.80 3.33
CA ASP A 342 -2.46 13.09 4.29
C ASP A 342 -3.91 13.56 4.18
N LEU A 343 -4.83 12.62 3.94
CA LEU A 343 -6.25 12.92 3.69
C LEU A 343 -6.94 13.49 4.93
N HIS A 344 -6.59 13.01 6.12
CA HIS A 344 -7.19 13.47 7.37
C HIS A 344 -6.78 14.92 7.67
N SER A 345 -5.50 15.27 7.48
CA SER A 345 -4.99 16.64 7.58
C SER A 345 -5.68 17.58 6.59
N VAL A 346 -5.89 17.16 5.33
CA VAL A 346 -6.62 17.97 4.35
C VAL A 346 -8.04 18.25 4.85
N TYR A 347 -8.73 17.23 5.36
CA TYR A 347 -10.08 17.41 5.90
C TYR A 347 -10.10 18.33 7.11
N ASN A 348 -9.13 18.18 8.01
CA ASN A 348 -9.00 19.02 9.19
C ASN A 348 -8.70 20.48 8.81
N ALA A 349 -7.76 20.71 7.90
CA ALA A 349 -7.38 22.04 7.46
C ALA A 349 -8.52 22.74 6.68
N LEU A 350 -9.32 21.99 5.92
CA LEU A 350 -10.51 22.53 5.25
C LEU A 350 -11.62 22.89 6.25
N LEU A 351 -11.81 22.08 7.32
CA LEU A 351 -12.72 22.43 8.41
C LEU A 351 -12.33 23.77 9.06
N ASP A 352 -11.03 24.00 9.29
CA ASP A 352 -10.51 25.25 9.84
C ASP A 352 -10.78 26.45 8.90
N GLU A 353 -10.48 26.30 7.60
CA GLU A 353 -10.77 27.34 6.61
C GLU A 353 -12.29 27.64 6.52
N LEU A 354 -13.15 26.63 6.65
CA LEU A 354 -14.61 26.79 6.73
C LEU A 354 -15.07 27.39 8.06
N ALA A 355 -14.29 27.35 9.13
CA ALA A 355 -14.62 28.06 10.36
C ALA A 355 -14.37 29.57 10.22
N ILE A 356 -13.32 29.93 9.48
CA ILE A 356 -12.88 31.31 9.30
C ILE A 356 -13.67 32.01 8.17
N ASN A 357 -13.79 31.37 7.01
CA ASN A 357 -14.24 32.03 5.78
C ASN A 357 -15.69 31.73 5.41
N ALA A 358 -16.34 30.72 6.01
CA ALA A 358 -17.73 30.35 5.67
C ALA A 358 -18.75 31.51 5.68
N PRO A 359 -18.64 32.56 6.53
CA PRO A 359 -19.55 33.71 6.47
C PRO A 359 -19.54 34.45 5.12
N LEU A 360 -18.57 34.18 4.23
CA LEU A 360 -18.36 34.88 2.96
C LEU A 360 -18.85 34.12 1.72
N ILE A 361 -19.34 32.87 1.85
CA ILE A 361 -19.43 31.92 0.73
C ILE A 361 -20.89 31.62 0.33
N VAL A 362 -21.77 31.09 1.20
CA VAL A 362 -23.15 30.68 0.82
C VAL A 362 -24.03 30.38 2.08
N PRO A 363 -25.32 29.96 1.95
CA PRO A 363 -26.17 29.61 3.09
C PRO A 363 -25.56 28.63 4.09
N SER A 364 -25.88 28.83 5.37
CA SER A 364 -25.32 28.05 6.49
C SER A 364 -25.56 26.54 6.40
N CYS A 365 -26.56 26.05 5.67
CA CYS A 365 -26.90 24.63 5.60
C CYS A 365 -25.92 23.81 4.75
N ASP A 366 -25.50 24.32 3.58
CA ASP A 366 -24.58 23.59 2.70
C ASP A 366 -23.19 23.50 3.30
N VAL A 367 -22.74 24.57 3.96
CA VAL A 367 -21.47 24.58 4.70
C VAL A 367 -21.51 23.55 5.83
N MET A 368 -22.64 23.45 6.55
CA MET A 368 -22.82 22.46 7.60
C MET A 368 -22.77 21.02 7.04
N ALA A 369 -23.39 20.77 5.89
CA ALA A 369 -23.33 19.47 5.22
C ALA A 369 -21.88 19.08 4.85
N LEU A 370 -21.10 19.99 4.27
CA LEU A 370 -19.68 19.73 4.00
C LEU A 370 -18.89 19.46 5.28
N LYS A 371 -19.09 20.27 6.34
CA LYS A 371 -18.43 20.03 7.63
C LYS A 371 -18.74 18.64 8.19
N MET A 372 -19.99 18.19 8.09
CA MET A 372 -20.39 16.84 8.52
C MET A 372 -19.71 15.75 7.71
N LEU A 373 -19.63 15.89 6.38
CA LEU A 373 -18.94 14.94 5.53
C LEU A 373 -17.43 14.85 5.86
N LEU A 374 -16.78 15.99 6.09
CA LEU A 374 -15.36 16.05 6.48
C LEU A 374 -15.13 15.40 7.85
N MET A 375 -15.98 15.68 8.85
CA MET A 375 -15.88 15.04 10.17
C MET A 375 -16.10 13.53 10.09
N GLN A 376 -17.12 13.09 9.34
CA GLN A 376 -17.37 11.67 9.11
C GLN A 376 -16.19 10.99 8.39
N GLY A 377 -15.60 11.65 7.41
CA GLY A 377 -14.43 11.16 6.69
C GLY A 377 -13.23 10.94 7.60
N LYS A 378 -12.97 11.89 8.52
CA LYS A 378 -11.92 11.75 9.54
C LYS A 378 -12.17 10.52 10.44
N GLU A 379 -13.40 10.35 10.93
CA GLU A 379 -13.78 9.18 11.73
C GLU A 379 -13.63 7.86 10.95
N LEU A 380 -13.91 7.86 9.64
CA LEU A 380 -13.72 6.69 8.77
C LEU A 380 -12.24 6.37 8.57
N ILE A 381 -11.36 7.36 8.47
CA ILE A 381 -9.90 7.17 8.41
C ILE A 381 -9.42 6.54 9.73
N GLU A 382 -9.82 7.09 10.87
CA GLU A 382 -9.47 6.55 12.21
C GLU A 382 -9.99 5.12 12.41
N GLN A 383 -11.14 4.78 11.84
CA GLN A 383 -11.69 3.41 11.86
C GLN A 383 -10.93 2.45 10.94
N ALA A 384 -10.54 2.92 9.75
CA ALA A 384 -9.81 2.13 8.77
C ALA A 384 -8.38 1.85 9.24
N VAL A 385 -7.69 2.83 9.81
CA VAL A 385 -6.29 2.71 10.24
C VAL A 385 -6.21 2.04 11.61
N ILE A 386 -5.98 0.72 11.59
CA ILE A 386 -5.95 -0.10 12.81
C ILE A 386 -4.65 0.05 13.61
N ALA A 387 -3.59 0.55 12.97
CA ALA A 387 -2.36 1.02 13.61
C ALA A 387 -1.66 2.04 12.70
N ASN A 388 -1.12 3.09 13.31
CA ASN A 388 -0.35 4.12 12.63
C ASN A 388 0.95 4.38 13.40
N SER A 389 2.03 4.62 12.68
CA SER A 389 3.33 4.95 13.22
C SER A 389 3.94 6.09 12.43
N THR A 390 4.33 7.16 13.13
CA THR A 390 4.94 8.34 12.53
C THR A 390 6.19 8.72 13.28
N GLY A 391 7.16 9.26 12.55
CA GLY A 391 8.27 9.96 13.15
C GLY A 391 7.88 11.38 13.59
N THR A 392 8.75 12.05 14.35
CA THR A 392 8.49 13.38 14.91
C THR A 392 8.28 14.47 13.85
N SER A 393 8.73 14.26 12.62
CA SER A 393 8.53 15.19 11.50
C SER A 393 7.13 15.09 10.87
N PHE A 394 6.41 13.99 11.09
CA PHE A 394 5.12 13.67 10.48
C PHE A 394 4.03 13.41 11.53
N THR A 395 4.01 14.14 12.64
CA THR A 395 3.05 13.92 13.74
C THR A 395 1.59 14.16 13.37
N ASP A 396 1.34 14.80 12.23
CA ASP A 396 -0.01 15.00 11.68
C ASP A 396 -0.31 14.05 10.50
N ALA A 397 0.48 12.99 10.28
CA ALA A 397 0.12 11.95 9.33
C ALA A 397 -0.73 10.87 10.04
N HIS A 398 -1.87 10.51 9.46
CA HIS A 398 -2.90 9.66 10.06
C HIS A 398 -3.03 8.30 9.38
N GLY A 399 -2.17 8.01 8.40
CA GLY A 399 -1.97 6.68 7.83
C GLY A 399 -2.61 6.46 6.47
N ILE A 400 -3.31 7.45 5.89
CA ILE A 400 -3.91 7.36 4.56
C ILE A 400 -3.72 8.68 3.81
N SER A 401 -2.90 8.62 2.77
CA SER A 401 -2.69 9.72 1.85
C SER A 401 -3.60 9.66 0.62
N ILE A 402 -3.70 10.77 -0.09
CA ILE A 402 -4.45 10.92 -1.34
C ILE A 402 -3.61 11.71 -2.37
N TYR A 403 -3.83 11.46 -3.66
CA TYR A 403 -3.25 12.25 -4.73
C TYR A 403 -3.92 13.62 -4.83
N PHE A 404 -3.14 14.67 -4.58
CA PHE A 404 -3.55 16.07 -4.68
C PHE A 404 -2.38 16.91 -5.23
N PRO A 405 -2.17 16.95 -6.56
CA PRO A 405 -1.10 17.76 -7.16
C PRO A 405 -1.41 19.26 -7.12
N PHE A 406 -0.40 20.11 -7.39
CA PHE A 406 -0.55 21.57 -7.36
C PHE A 406 -0.86 22.21 -8.71
N HIS A 407 -0.27 21.69 -9.79
CA HIS A 407 -0.20 22.37 -11.08
C HIS A 407 -0.59 21.48 -12.26
N HIS A 408 -0.42 20.17 -12.15
CA HIS A 408 -0.63 19.22 -13.24
C HIS A 408 -1.13 17.87 -12.71
N ILE A 409 -2.17 17.34 -13.34
CA ILE A 409 -2.64 15.96 -13.08
C ILE A 409 -1.86 15.03 -13.99
N ASP A 410 -1.06 14.14 -13.41
CA ASP A 410 -0.34 13.13 -14.18
C ASP A 410 -1.35 12.25 -14.94
N SER A 411 -1.14 12.12 -16.25
CA SER A 411 -2.06 11.39 -17.11
C SER A 411 -2.19 9.90 -16.75
N SER A 412 -1.27 9.33 -15.97
CA SER A 412 -1.39 7.97 -15.43
C SER A 412 -2.42 7.84 -14.31
N TYR A 413 -2.75 8.93 -13.61
CA TYR A 413 -3.78 8.95 -12.57
C TYR A 413 -5.20 8.86 -13.15
N VAL A 414 -5.44 9.56 -14.27
CA VAL A 414 -6.76 9.70 -14.92
C VAL A 414 -7.47 8.36 -15.18
N PRO A 415 -6.80 7.30 -15.71
CA PRO A 415 -7.45 6.01 -15.94
C PRO A 415 -7.53 5.10 -14.70
N SER A 416 -7.05 5.52 -13.52
CA SER A 416 -7.09 4.66 -12.32
C SER A 416 -8.52 4.33 -11.88
N GLU A 417 -8.73 3.14 -11.31
CA GLU A 417 -10.07 2.67 -10.90
C GLU A 417 -10.74 3.62 -9.91
N PHE A 418 -9.97 4.23 -9.00
CA PHE A 418 -10.49 5.25 -8.09
C PHE A 418 -10.93 6.50 -8.86
N ALA A 419 -10.05 7.06 -9.70
CA ALA A 419 -10.31 8.34 -10.38
C ALA A 419 -11.51 8.27 -11.34
N ILE A 420 -11.74 7.14 -12.02
CA ILE A 420 -12.86 6.99 -12.95
C ILE A 420 -14.22 6.85 -12.24
N HIS A 421 -14.24 6.44 -10.96
CA HIS A 421 -15.45 6.22 -10.18
C HIS A 421 -15.69 7.27 -9.08
N ASN A 422 -14.82 8.28 -8.97
CA ASN A 422 -14.86 9.26 -7.90
C ASN A 422 -14.78 10.69 -8.45
N ALA A 423 -15.62 11.58 -7.93
CA ALA A 423 -15.63 13.00 -8.30
C ALA A 423 -14.34 13.76 -7.90
N TRP A 424 -13.45 13.14 -7.13
CA TRP A 424 -12.14 13.70 -6.79
C TRP A 424 -11.34 14.11 -8.03
N LEU A 425 -11.33 13.31 -9.09
CA LEU A 425 -10.64 13.68 -10.34
C LEU A 425 -11.16 15.00 -10.93
N GLU A 426 -12.47 15.19 -10.92
CA GLU A 426 -13.08 16.41 -11.43
C GLU A 426 -12.80 17.61 -10.52
N LEU A 427 -12.75 17.39 -9.20
CA LEU A 427 -12.28 18.40 -8.25
C LEU A 427 -10.84 18.81 -8.57
N LEU A 428 -9.93 17.84 -8.77
CA LEU A 428 -8.54 18.13 -9.11
C LEU A 428 -8.42 18.97 -10.38
N ARG A 429 -9.19 18.69 -11.44
CA ARG A 429 -9.17 19.47 -12.69
C ARG A 429 -9.48 20.94 -12.45
N ASN A 430 -10.45 21.24 -11.58
CA ASN A 430 -10.80 22.62 -11.22
C ASN A 430 -9.75 23.29 -10.30
N MET A 431 -8.89 22.49 -9.66
CA MET A 431 -7.80 22.97 -8.82
C MET A 431 -6.54 23.29 -9.62
N VAL A 432 -6.10 22.38 -10.50
CA VAL A 432 -4.84 22.52 -11.26
C VAL A 432 -4.98 23.43 -12.49
N ASP A 433 -6.17 23.52 -13.10
CA ASP A 433 -6.44 24.44 -14.21
C ASP A 433 -6.97 25.78 -13.67
N ALA A 434 -6.13 26.82 -13.69
CA ALA A 434 -6.54 28.24 -13.77
C ALA A 434 -5.40 29.11 -14.31
#